data_AF-A0A7Y5Z4D5-F1
#
_entry.id   AF-A0A7Y5Z4D5-F1
#
_cell.length_a   1.000
_cell.length_b   1.000
_cell.length_c   1.000
_cell.angle_alpha   90.00
_cell.angle_beta   90.00
_cell.angle_gamma   90.00
#
_symmetry.space_group_name_H-M   'P 1'
#
loop_
_entity.id
_entity.type
_entity.pdbx_description
1 polymer ?
#
loop_
_entity_poly.entity_id
_entity_poly.type
_entity_poly.pdbx_seq_one_letter_code
_entity_poly.pdbx_strand_id
1 'polypeptide(L)'
;MSTYKKPVLIRLPDTDEVTIDLAGLEGGLKFTIPDLDKIGYEWEVAPVLGSEPVEWSDRKSLVTYDDEGNAQKLTELELTVPKARLEKYRGQVVELRYRYFSESDDYGDDMVSAPVRLKVK
;
A
#
# COMPACT_ATOMS: atom_id res chain seq x y z
N MET A 1 10.68 -13.95 5.95
CA MET A 1 9.98 -13.88 4.65
C MET A 1 8.64 -13.23 4.92
N SER A 2 8.24 -12.19 4.19
CA SER A 2 6.93 -11.55 4.39
C SER A 2 5.80 -12.51 4.02
N THR A 3 4.78 -12.60 4.86
CA THR A 3 3.62 -13.48 4.69
C THR A 3 2.68 -13.00 3.57
N TYR A 4 2.71 -11.71 3.27
CA TYR A 4 1.86 -11.05 2.26
C TYR A 4 2.62 -10.72 0.98
N LYS A 5 1.95 -10.82 -0.18
CA LYS A 5 2.55 -10.57 -1.50
C LYS A 5 2.79 -9.08 -1.70
N LYS A 6 3.73 -8.76 -2.60
CA LYS A 6 4.09 -7.39 -2.93
C LYS A 6 2.92 -6.57 -3.50
N PRO A 7 2.96 -5.24 -3.36
CA PRO A 7 2.04 -4.34 -4.06
C PRO A 7 2.01 -4.61 -5.57
N VAL A 8 0.82 -4.61 -6.17
CA VAL A 8 0.66 -4.71 -7.62
C VAL A 8 0.50 -3.30 -8.19
N LEU A 9 1.53 -2.81 -8.89
CA LEU A 9 1.54 -1.45 -9.43
C LEU A 9 0.58 -1.33 -10.63
N ILE A 10 -0.25 -0.29 -10.64
CA ILE A 10 -1.21 -0.06 -11.72
C ILE A 10 -0.49 0.56 -12.92
N ARG A 11 -0.73 0.00 -14.13
CA ARG A 11 -0.12 0.43 -15.40
C ARG A 11 1.41 0.29 -15.45
N LEU A 12 2.00 -0.50 -14.56
CA LEU A 12 3.43 -0.80 -14.51
C LEU A 12 3.64 -2.32 -14.52
N PRO A 13 4.80 -2.80 -14.99
CA PRO A 13 5.09 -4.23 -15.01
C PRO A 13 5.11 -4.82 -13.60
N ASP A 14 4.56 -6.03 -13.44
CA ASP A 14 4.66 -6.79 -12.20
C ASP A 14 6.06 -7.42 -12.10
N THR A 15 6.98 -6.67 -11.50
CA THR A 15 8.36 -7.08 -11.27
C THR A 15 8.80 -6.64 -9.87
N ASP A 16 9.90 -7.19 -9.37
CA ASP A 16 10.41 -6.84 -8.04
C ASP A 16 11.10 -5.47 -8.02
N GLU A 17 11.48 -4.94 -9.18
CA GLU A 17 12.08 -3.61 -9.32
C GLU A 17 11.52 -2.86 -10.53
N VAL A 18 10.93 -1.68 -10.29
CA VAL A 18 10.31 -0.83 -11.29
C VAL A 18 10.95 0.55 -11.30
N THR A 19 11.23 1.08 -12.49
CA THR A 19 11.67 2.47 -12.64
C THR A 19 10.44 3.38 -12.72
N ILE A 20 10.40 4.38 -11.84
CA ILE A 20 9.33 5.38 -11.76
C ILE A 20 9.89 6.71 -12.26
N ASP A 21 9.28 7.26 -13.30
CA ASP A 21 9.55 8.61 -13.76
C ASP A 21 8.56 9.58 -13.12
N LEU A 22 9.04 10.48 -12.25
CA LEU A 22 8.17 11.41 -11.53
C LEU A 22 7.44 12.38 -12.46
N ALA A 23 8.02 12.74 -13.61
CA ALA A 23 7.38 13.65 -14.57
C ALA A 23 6.17 12.99 -15.24
N GLY A 24 6.21 11.67 -15.46
CA GLY A 24 5.10 10.87 -15.97
C GLY A 24 3.98 10.58 -14.97
N LEU A 25 4.16 10.88 -13.67
CA LEU A 25 3.11 10.72 -12.66
C LEU A 25 2.24 11.98 -12.56
N GLU A 26 0.93 11.82 -12.83
CA GLU A 26 -0.05 12.91 -12.71
C GLU A 26 -0.23 13.35 -11.24
N GLY A 27 -0.56 12.41 -10.35
CA GLY A 27 -0.81 12.69 -8.92
C GLY A 27 -0.06 11.79 -7.94
N GLY A 28 0.36 10.60 -8.37
CA GLY A 28 1.02 9.63 -7.50
C GLY A 28 1.12 8.26 -8.13
N LEU A 29 1.79 7.35 -7.43
CA LEU A 29 1.90 5.95 -7.81
C LEU A 29 0.75 5.16 -7.22
N LYS A 30 -0.09 4.61 -8.09
CA LYS A 30 -1.24 3.77 -7.71
C LYS A 30 -0.87 2.30 -7.68
N PHE A 31 -1.39 1.57 -6.71
CA PHE A 31 -1.20 0.13 -6.59
C PHE A 31 -2.39 -0.55 -5.91
N THR A 32 -2.53 -1.85 -6.12
CA THR A 32 -3.56 -2.68 -5.47
C THR A 32 -2.94 -3.69 -4.51
N ILE A 33 -3.78 -4.19 -3.61
CA ILE A 33 -3.42 -5.16 -2.58
C ILE A 33 -3.94 -6.54 -2.98
N PRO A 34 -3.06 -7.50 -3.28
CA PRO A 34 -3.48 -8.83 -3.76
C PRO A 34 -3.97 -9.79 -2.67
N ASP A 35 -3.81 -9.44 -1.38
CA ASP A 35 -4.10 -10.32 -0.24
C ASP A 35 -5.20 -9.77 0.69
N LEU A 36 -6.12 -8.95 0.17
CA LEU A 36 -7.24 -8.41 0.96
C LEU A 36 -8.14 -9.51 1.54
N ASP A 37 -8.25 -10.66 0.87
CA ASP A 37 -9.05 -11.79 1.35
C ASP A 37 -8.52 -12.38 2.67
N LYS A 38 -7.20 -12.27 2.92
CA LYS A 38 -6.52 -12.91 4.05
C LYS A 38 -6.70 -12.21 5.39
N ILE A 39 -7.36 -11.05 5.41
CA ILE A 39 -7.43 -10.18 6.58
C ILE A 39 -8.87 -9.86 6.99
N GLY A 40 -9.10 -9.57 8.28
CA GLY A 40 -10.43 -9.16 8.78
C GLY A 40 -10.88 -7.83 8.16
N TYR A 41 -12.20 -7.66 7.96
CA TYR A 41 -12.74 -6.42 7.40
C TYR A 41 -12.67 -5.25 8.41
N GLU A 42 -12.56 -5.55 9.69
CA GLU A 42 -12.39 -4.60 10.80
C GLU A 42 -11.01 -3.93 10.82
N TRP A 43 -10.09 -4.36 9.96
CA TRP A 43 -8.73 -3.86 9.92
C TRP A 43 -8.57 -2.73 8.91
N GLU A 44 -7.46 -2.01 9.07
CA GLU A 44 -7.04 -0.96 8.16
C GLU A 44 -5.75 -1.34 7.44
N VAL A 45 -5.47 -0.64 6.34
CA VAL A 45 -4.24 -0.83 5.58
C VAL A 45 -3.68 0.50 5.11
N ALA A 46 -2.36 0.61 5.06
CA ALA A 46 -1.70 1.81 4.59
C ALA A 46 -0.48 1.50 3.71
N PRO A 47 -0.12 2.40 2.78
CA PRO A 47 1.15 2.33 2.08
C PRO A 47 2.31 2.55 3.05
N VAL A 48 3.39 1.78 2.87
CA VAL A 48 4.67 1.98 3.57
C VAL A 48 5.72 2.25 2.51
N LEU A 49 6.33 3.44 2.55
CA LEU A 49 7.37 3.84 1.62
C LEU A 49 8.70 3.99 2.37
N GLY A 50 9.65 3.10 2.07
CA GLY A 50 10.94 3.04 2.74
C GLY A 50 10.79 2.87 4.25
N SER A 51 11.41 3.80 4.99
CA SER A 51 11.36 3.86 6.46
C SER A 51 10.49 5.01 6.96
N GLU A 52 9.61 5.58 6.13
CA GLU A 52 8.69 6.61 6.60
C GLU A 52 7.67 6.03 7.58
N PRO A 53 7.36 6.74 8.69
CA PRO A 53 6.26 6.35 9.54
C PRO A 53 4.94 6.43 8.76
N VAL A 54 4.03 5.52 9.09
CA VAL A 54 2.65 5.54 8.59
C VAL A 54 1.82 6.41 9.52
N GLU A 55 1.20 7.45 8.98
CA GLU A 55 0.26 8.27 9.74
C GLU A 55 -1.14 7.65 9.73
N TRP A 56 -1.96 7.98 10.74
CA TRP A 56 -3.35 7.54 10.77
C TRP A 56 -4.12 7.96 9.50
N SER A 57 -3.82 9.15 8.98
CA SER A 57 -4.43 9.69 7.75
C SER A 57 -4.11 8.87 6.47
N ASP A 58 -3.02 8.10 6.48
CA ASP A 58 -2.65 7.22 5.36
C ASP A 58 -3.43 5.90 5.39
N ARG A 59 -4.05 5.55 6.52
CA ARG A 59 -4.79 4.30 6.70
C ARG A 59 -6.10 4.34 5.94
N LYS A 60 -6.47 3.17 5.40
CA LYS A 60 -7.72 2.94 4.67
C LYS A 60 -8.43 1.73 5.25
N SER A 61 -9.70 1.91 5.54
CA SER A 61 -10.58 0.84 6.00
C SER A 61 -10.80 -0.19 4.88
N LEU A 62 -10.92 -1.45 5.28
CA LEU A 62 -11.22 -2.56 4.38
C LEU A 62 -12.72 -2.84 4.27
N VAL A 63 -13.54 -1.97 4.87
CA VAL A 63 -14.99 -2.06 4.92
C VAL A 63 -15.60 -0.89 4.14
N THR A 64 -16.63 -1.20 3.35
CA THR A 64 -17.59 -0.24 2.83
C THR A 64 -18.96 -0.54 3.44
N TYR A 65 -19.84 0.46 3.51
CA TYR A 65 -21.20 0.28 3.99
C TYR A 65 -22.16 0.34 2.81
N ASP A 66 -23.12 -0.59 2.76
CA ASP A 66 -24.20 -0.52 1.78
C ASP A 66 -25.29 0.50 2.21
N ASP A 67 -26.32 0.69 1.38
CA ASP A 67 -27.38 1.68 1.61
C ASP A 67 -28.19 1.40 2.91
N GLU A 68 -28.27 0.13 3.32
CA GLU A 68 -28.90 -0.33 4.56
C GLU A 68 -27.95 -0.24 5.77
N GLY A 69 -26.69 0.14 5.55
CA GLY A 69 -25.68 0.34 6.58
C GLY A 69 -24.98 -0.94 7.05
N ASN A 70 -25.05 -2.05 6.30
CA ASN A 70 -24.29 -3.25 6.66
C ASN A 70 -22.84 -3.11 6.17
N ALA A 71 -21.92 -3.58 7.00
CA ALA A 71 -20.51 -3.68 6.65
C ALA A 71 -20.30 -4.72 5.54
N GLN A 72 -19.60 -4.33 4.48
CA GLN A 72 -19.19 -5.17 3.36
C GLN A 72 -17.68 -5.10 3.21
N LYS A 73 -17.04 -6.28 3.14
CA LYS A 73 -15.59 -6.36 2.92
C LYS A 73 -15.24 -5.94 1.50
N LEU A 74 -14.24 -5.07 1.35
CA LEU A 74 -13.70 -4.70 0.05
C LEU A 74 -13.05 -5.91 -0.63
N THR A 75 -13.44 -6.15 -1.88
CA THR A 75 -12.83 -7.17 -2.74
C THR A 75 -11.60 -6.65 -3.48
N GLU A 76 -11.51 -5.34 -3.66
CA GLU A 76 -10.39 -4.63 -4.26
C GLU A 76 -10.18 -3.30 -3.53
N LEU A 77 -8.92 -2.89 -3.37
CA LEU A 77 -8.55 -1.61 -2.82
C LEU A 77 -7.37 -1.04 -3.63
N GLU A 78 -7.57 0.15 -4.18
CA GLU A 78 -6.52 0.97 -4.76
C GLU A 78 -5.96 1.92 -3.70
N LEU A 79 -4.64 1.87 -3.50
CA LEU A 79 -3.89 2.82 -2.70
C LEU A 79 -3.05 3.71 -3.62
N THR A 80 -2.78 4.93 -3.15
CA THR A 80 -1.94 5.88 -3.87
C THR A 80 -0.83 6.39 -2.97
N VAL A 81 0.41 6.27 -3.42
CA VAL A 81 1.54 7.02 -2.85
C VAL A 81 1.61 8.37 -3.57
N PRO A 82 1.40 9.50 -2.86
CA PRO A 82 1.42 10.80 -3.49
C PRO A 82 2.79 11.09 -4.10
N LYS A 83 2.80 11.76 -5.25
CA LYS A 83 4.03 12.14 -5.95
C LYS A 83 5.00 12.90 -5.04
N ALA A 84 4.49 13.80 -4.21
CA ALA A 84 5.28 14.56 -3.24
C ALA A 84 6.06 13.68 -2.23
N ARG A 85 5.55 12.50 -1.85
CA ARG A 85 6.30 11.54 -1.02
C ARG A 85 7.40 10.86 -1.83
N LEU A 86 7.10 10.46 -3.08
CA LEU A 86 8.09 9.86 -3.98
C LEU A 86 9.22 10.82 -4.33
N GLU A 87 8.94 12.12 -4.47
CA GLU A 87 9.95 13.15 -4.77
C GLU A 87 11.09 13.20 -3.75
N LYS A 88 10.83 12.87 -2.47
CA LYS A 88 11.87 12.77 -1.43
C LYS A 88 12.93 11.71 -1.75
N TYR A 89 12.58 10.72 -2.56
CA TYR A 89 13.43 9.60 -2.97
C TYR A 89 14.01 9.76 -4.37
N ARG A 90 13.90 10.93 -4.99
CA ARG A 90 14.43 11.16 -6.34
C ARG A 90 15.92 10.79 -6.44
N GLY A 91 16.25 10.01 -7.45
CA GLY A 91 17.60 9.49 -7.68
C GLY A 91 17.96 8.27 -6.82
N GLN A 92 17.05 7.75 -6.01
CA GLN A 92 17.27 6.63 -5.09
C GLN A 92 16.37 5.43 -5.44
N VAL A 93 16.71 4.28 -4.86
CA VAL A 93 15.84 3.10 -4.85
C VAL A 93 15.17 3.03 -3.48
N VAL A 94 13.85 2.98 -3.46
CA VAL A 94 13.04 2.88 -2.23
C VAL A 94 12.10 1.68 -2.31
N GLU A 95 11.87 1.00 -1.19
CA GLU A 95 10.90 -0.09 -1.12
C GLU A 95 9.50 0.46 -0.88
N LEU A 96 8.53 0.01 -1.68
CA LEU A 96 7.11 0.18 -1.41
C LEU A 96 6.53 -1.13 -0.89
N ARG A 97 5.80 -1.03 0.21
CA ARG A 97 5.06 -2.11 0.88
C ARG A 97 3.68 -1.60 1.26
N TYR A 98 2.86 -2.49 1.81
CA TYR A 98 1.67 -2.13 2.57
C TYR A 98 1.72 -2.84 3.92
N ARG A 99 1.09 -2.24 4.92
CA ARG A 99 0.98 -2.78 6.27
C ARG A 99 -0.47 -2.78 6.73
N TYR A 100 -0.90 -3.88 7.32
CA TYR A 100 -2.20 -3.96 7.99
C TYR A 100 -2.10 -3.49 9.44
N PHE A 101 -3.19 -2.86 9.90
CA PHE A 101 -3.34 -2.35 11.25
C PHE A 101 -4.65 -2.89 11.83
N SER A 102 -4.53 -3.67 12.91
CA SER A 102 -5.66 -4.05 13.75
C SER A 102 -5.88 -3.03 14.86
N GLU A 103 -7.07 -3.04 15.48
CA GLU A 103 -7.34 -2.23 16.69
C GLU A 103 -6.50 -2.64 17.90
N SER A 104 -5.94 -3.86 17.90
CA SER A 104 -5.00 -4.32 18.94
C SER A 104 -3.57 -4.25 18.44
N ASP A 105 -2.67 -3.65 19.24
CA ASP A 105 -1.22 -3.55 18.98
C ASP A 105 -0.47 -4.90 19.02
N ASP A 106 -1.17 -6.00 19.33
CA ASP A 106 -0.57 -7.33 19.58
C ASP A 106 -0.06 -8.05 18.32
N TYR A 107 -0.46 -7.60 17.12
CA TYR A 107 -0.16 -8.31 15.87
C TYR A 107 1.17 -7.93 15.18
N GLY A 108 1.99 -7.07 15.80
CA GLY A 108 3.43 -6.97 15.53
C GLY A 108 3.89 -6.68 14.08
N ASP A 109 5.20 -6.84 13.86
CA ASP A 109 5.94 -6.59 12.60
C ASP A 109 5.57 -7.57 11.45
N ASP A 110 4.76 -8.60 11.72
CA ASP A 110 4.40 -9.67 10.77
C ASP A 110 3.35 -9.22 9.72
N MET A 111 2.77 -8.04 9.90
CA MET A 111 1.64 -7.53 9.13
C MET A 111 2.05 -6.73 7.88
N VAL A 112 3.30 -6.92 7.42
CA VAL A 112 3.90 -6.17 6.31
C VAL A 112 4.10 -7.06 5.09
N SER A 113 3.82 -6.51 3.91
CA SER A 113 4.03 -7.22 2.65
C SER A 113 5.48 -7.28 2.20
N ALA A 114 5.71 -8.20 1.25
CA ALA A 114 6.91 -8.20 0.45
C ALA A 114 7.07 -6.85 -0.28
N PRO A 115 8.31 -6.37 -0.46
CA PRO A 115 8.54 -5.10 -1.11
C PRO A 115 8.41 -5.18 -2.63
N VAL A 116 8.05 -4.06 -3.24
CA VAL A 116 8.44 -3.72 -4.61
C VAL A 116 9.47 -2.59 -4.56
N ARG A 117 10.59 -2.74 -5.26
CA ARG A 117 11.63 -1.71 -5.34
C ARG A 117 11.27 -0.67 -6.40
N LEU A 118 11.29 0.59 -6.02
CA LEU A 118 11.00 1.73 -6.89
C LEU A 118 12.28 2.50 -7.12
N LYS A 119 12.78 2.50 -8.36
CA LYS A 119 13.88 3.37 -8.78
C LYS A 119 13.31 4.70 -9.26
N VAL A 120 13.35 5.70 -8.38
CA VAL A 120 12.69 6.99 -8.61
C VAL A 120 13.60 7.93 -9.40
N LYS A 121 13.11 8.44 -10.54
CA LYS A 121 13.83 9.37 -11.44
C LYS A 121 13.16 10.74 -11.53
#